data_AF-Q19VS8-F1
#
_entry.id   AF-Q19VS8-F1
#
_cell.length_a   1.000
_cell.length_b   1.000
_cell.length_c   1.000
_cell.angle_alpha   90.00
_cell.angle_beta   90.00
_cell.angle_gamma   90.00
#
_symmetry.space_group_name_H-M   'P 1'
#
loop_
_entity.id
_entity.type
_entity.pdbx_description
1 polymer ?
#
loop_
_entity_poly.entity_id
_entity_poly.type
_entity_poly.pdbx_seq_one_letter_code
_entity_poly.pdbx_strand_id
1 'polypeptide(L)' 'RELGTVEDLELEDVLRVGYAGVKCVESGGPEPGVGCAGRGVITAINFLEEEGAYT' A
#
# COMPACT_ATOMS: atom_id res chain seq x y z
N ARG A 1 -0.26 8.38 16.57
CA ARG A 1 0.42 9.17 15.52
C ARG A 1 -0.43 8.93 14.28
N GLU A 2 -1.18 9.93 13.83
CA GLU A 2 -1.85 9.83 12.53
C GLU A 2 -0.74 9.69 11.48
N LEU A 3 -0.79 8.59 10.73
CA LEU A 3 -0.03 8.47 9.50
C LEU A 3 -0.66 9.48 8.52
N GLY A 4 0.15 10.20 7.75
CA GLY A 4 -0.30 11.27 6.86
C GLY A 4 -1.19 10.78 5.71
N THR A 5 -1.24 11.52 4.61
CA THR A 5 -1.90 10.98 3.41
C THR A 5 -1.09 9.81 2.85
N VAL A 6 -1.67 9.01 1.96
CA VAL A 6 -0.95 7.91 1.29
C VAL A 6 0.34 8.35 0.59
N GLU A 7 0.46 9.65 0.30
CA GLU A 7 1.62 10.28 -0.34
C GLU A 7 2.80 10.51 0.63
N ASP A 8 2.57 10.41 1.95
CA ASP A 8 3.60 10.59 2.99
C ASP A 8 4.12 9.26 3.58
N LEU A 9 3.67 8.11 3.06
CA LEU A 9 4.01 6.79 3.58
C LEU A 9 5.22 6.20 2.84
N GLU A 10 6.21 5.71 3.59
CA GLU A 10 7.29 4.90 3.03
C GLU A 10 6.98 3.40 3.17
N LEU A 11 7.59 2.55 2.34
CA LEU A 11 7.40 1.09 2.39
C LEU A 11 7.54 0.50 3.80
N GLU A 12 8.48 1.01 4.59
CA GLU A 12 8.79 0.52 5.94
C GLU A 12 7.64 0.75 6.94
N ASP A 13 6.81 1.76 6.69
CA ASP A 13 5.67 2.10 7.55
C ASP A 13 4.49 1.14 7.34
N VAL A 14 4.37 0.61 6.12
CA VAL A 14 3.22 -0.19 5.66
C VAL A 14 3.54 -1.68 5.50
N LEU A 15 4.81 -2.07 5.40
CA LEU A 15 5.25 -3.45 5.21
C LEU A 15 5.58 -4.14 6.53
N ARG A 16 5.02 -5.33 6.72
CA ARG A 16 5.28 -6.21 7.86
C ARG A 16 5.60 -7.61 7.37
N VAL A 17 6.66 -8.21 7.92
CA VAL A 17 6.98 -9.61 7.67
C VAL A 17 6.26 -10.46 8.71
N GLY A 18 5.28 -11.25 8.25
CA GLY A 18 4.54 -12.22 9.03
C GLY A 18 5.20 -13.60 9.06
N TYR A 19 4.40 -14.61 9.41
CA TYR A 19 4.86 -15.99 9.53
C TYR A 19 5.46 -16.52 8.21
N ALA A 20 6.49 -17.35 8.32
CA ALA A 20 7.20 -17.95 7.19
C ALA A 20 7.73 -16.95 6.14
N GLY A 21 7.97 -15.70 6.53
CA GLY A 21 8.49 -14.68 5.62
C GLY A 21 7.44 -14.05 4.70
N VAL A 22 6.15 -14.29 4.95
CA VAL A 22 5.05 -13.66 4.20
C VAL A 22 5.07 -12.16 4.46
N LYS A 23 5.25 -11.35 3.42
CA LYS A 23 5.19 -9.88 3.51
C LYS A 23 3.72 -9.45 3.40
N CYS A 24 3.19 -8.85 4.46
CA CYS A 24 1.89 -8.19 4.47
C CYS A 24 2.10 -6.69 4.29
N VAL A 25 1.33 -6.06 3.41
CA VAL A 25 1.41 -4.61 3.19
C VAL A 25 0.01 -4.00 3.27
N GLU A 26 -0.10 -2.84 3.92
CA GLU A 26 -1.33 -2.05 3.98
C GLU A 26 -1.14 -0.72 3.25
N SER A 27 -1.43 -0.70 1.95
CA SER A 27 -1.23 0.47 1.06
C SER A 27 -2.30 1.56 1.21
N GLY A 28 -3.32 1.32 2.03
CA GLY A 28 -4.56 2.10 1.98
C GLY A 28 -5.29 1.94 0.64
N GLY A 29 -6.31 2.76 0.43
CA GLY A 29 -7.10 2.81 -0.80
C GLY A 29 -7.28 4.25 -1.28
N PRO A 30 -7.67 4.44 -2.55
CA PRO A 30 -7.94 5.77 -3.09
C PRO A 30 -9.09 6.44 -2.34
N GLU A 31 -9.15 7.76 -2.44
CA GLU A 31 -10.19 8.57 -1.79
C GLU A 31 -11.61 8.05 -2.12
N PRO A 32 -12.52 7.98 -1.12
CA PRO A 32 -13.87 7.49 -1.33
C PRO A 32 -14.58 8.21 -2.49
N GLY A 33 -15.15 7.45 -3.42
CA GLY A 33 -15.90 8.00 -4.56
C GLY A 33 -15.07 8.28 -5.82
N VAL A 34 -13.75 8.10 -5.78
CA VAL A 34 -12.85 8.35 -6.94
C VAL A 34 -12.74 7.14 -7.89
N GLY A 35 -13.29 5.98 -7.54
CA GLY A 35 -13.28 4.81 -8.43
C GLY A 35 -14.01 3.57 -7.92
N CYS A 36 -13.97 2.52 -8.74
CA CYS A 36 -14.45 1.18 -8.37
C CYS A 36 -13.36 0.40 -7.60
N ALA A 37 -13.74 -0.72 -6.99
CA ALA A 37 -12.80 -1.60 -6.29
C ALA A 37 -11.56 -1.98 -7.13
N GLY A 38 -11.73 -2.19 -8.44
CA GLY A 38 -10.63 -2.48 -9.35
C GLY A 38 -9.59 -1.36 -9.45
N ARG A 39 -10.02 -0.10 -9.40
CA ARG A 39 -9.09 1.05 -9.37
C ARG A 39 -8.27 1.06 -8.08
N GLY A 40 -8.90 0.74 -6.95
CA GLY A 40 -8.21 0.64 -5.67
C GLY A 40 -7.12 -0.44 -5.67
N VAL A 41 -7.41 -1.60 -6.26
CA VAL A 41 -6.43 -2.68 -6.41
C VAL A 41 -5.26 -2.24 -7.31
N ILE A 42 -5.53 -1.62 -8.47
CA ILE A 42 -4.49 -1.16 -9.39
C ILE A 42 -3.60 -0.10 -8.73
N THR A 43 -4.20 0.86 -8.02
CA THR A 43 -3.43 1.90 -7.30
C THR A 43 -2.54 1.29 -6.21
N ALA A 44 -3.06 0.32 -5.44
CA ALA A 44 -2.26 -0.40 -4.45
C ALA A 44 -1.08 -1.14 -5.08
N ILE A 45 -1.28 -1.82 -6.22
CA ILE A 45 -0.22 -2.51 -6.96
C ILE A 45 0.87 -1.54 -7.42
N ASN A 46 0.47 -0.44 -8.07
CA ASN A 46 1.43 0.55 -8.56
C ASN A 46 2.30 1.13 -7.43
N PHE A 47 1.68 1.47 -6.30
CA PHE A 47 2.41 1.93 -5.11
C PHE A 47 3.44 0.90 -4.65
N LEU A 48 3.06 -0.38 -4.56
CA LEU A 48 3.99 -1.45 -4.14
C LEU A 48 5.15 -1.66 -5.13
N GLU A 49 4.92 -1.45 -6.43
CA GLU A 49 5.97 -1.50 -7.46
C GLU A 49 6.91 -0.29 -7.38
N GLU A 50 6.38 0.91 -7.22
CA GLU A 50 7.15 2.15 -7.06
C GLU A 50 8.05 2.10 -5.82
N GLU A 51 7.52 1.56 -4.72
CA GLU A 51 8.24 1.38 -3.46
C GLU A 51 9.18 0.15 -3.43
N GLY A 52 9.14 -0.71 -4.45
CA GLY A 52 10.00 -1.89 -4.53
C GLY A 52 9.66 -3.00 -3.52
N ALA A 53 8.39 -3.14 -3.13
CA ALA A 53 7.93 -4.12 -2.15
C ALA A 53 8.23 -5.58 -2.55
N TYR A 54 8.19 -5.84 -3.86
CA TYR A 54 8.55 -7.10 -4.48
C TYR A 54 9.35 -6.83 -5.76
N THR A 55 10.57 -7.38 -5.80
CA THR A 55 11.46 -7.44 -6.96
C THR A 55 12.05 -8.83 -7.04
#